data_AF-A0A1J5KD27-F1
#
_entry.id   AF-A0A1J5KD27-F1
#
_cell.length_a   1.000
_cell.length_b   1.000
_cell.length_c   1.000
_cell.angle_alpha   90.00
_cell.angle_beta   90.00
_cell.angle_gamma   90.00
#
_symmetry.space_group_name_H-M   'P 1'
#
loop_
_entity.id
_entity.type
_entity.pdbx_description
1 polymer ?
#
loop_
_entity_poly.entity_id
_entity_poly.type
_entity_poly.pdbx_seq_one_letter_code
_entity_poly.pdbx_strand_id
1 'polypeptide(L)'
;MRTAFCVAFTILLSISTLGKTLELPIIKAVGPLVITQFKIDGKDYKFLLDTGSNANFIEPSSGKNFRKILTRKPEKDTYVNTFAGKQKSEAYTIDLKLGDFLYKDMLSYAMSTNKFNEEQDGINCCDGILGIDFLKKYPVEVNIKKKVITIHKEFKLKGKWKRLPIIMKGKNVITFECSLDNHKFSFRLDSGSEVPVIFHTHEVDKLLLREQMFSQGYHGGGLPFFNLNDLECGELKIPKLSSTYFYGSKGALSHKFIDGNVGAHLLGDRYILDLQNNAIWVRNKPLDFKVPGKSFEYDTKFNFVKGHRSIINQAVALTINSCAKNSQFQDCMSKLCEIEGKKLCVFKETRRNFDDFVGYMFPVQTRDCSIARLVSELRYKPVRYNFCWYKLSEVNQSFYAKKFDKISLKGILNKYNNNITALKVTNPVMLTRDFYCYAISQGIVSMSSLPAPLFGLSVKGLSLSNKKLDSYRKWLSSSDGLACQRAVEETVGQKVDGNLEKYFSSSHLILINPYTILGDGARHYKENWQRSLNHELLHAIYSLSPEAKSLAKKDWGGLSAKAKGEFKKSHKDYNFNNESILLREYFSYTYEKKLDGLRFLK
;
A
#
# COMPACT_ATOMS: atom_id res chain seq x y z
N MET A 1 -72.50 -34.19 49.91
CA MET A 1 -71.53 -33.26 50.55
C MET A 1 -70.14 -33.57 50.01
N ARG A 2 -69.43 -32.55 49.55
CA ARG A 2 -68.25 -32.64 48.67
C ARG A 2 -67.02 -33.21 49.40
N THR A 3 -66.41 -34.24 48.80
CA THR A 3 -65.11 -34.81 49.14
C THR A 3 -63.99 -33.99 48.48
N ALA A 4 -63.01 -33.55 49.29
CA ALA A 4 -61.82 -32.84 48.84
C ALA A 4 -60.71 -33.85 48.47
N PHE A 5 -60.24 -33.78 47.22
CA PHE A 5 -59.11 -34.57 46.72
C PHE A 5 -57.82 -33.76 46.87
N CYS A 6 -56.95 -34.18 47.78
CA CYS A 6 -55.60 -33.64 47.96
C CYS A 6 -54.68 -34.31 46.94
N VAL A 7 -54.31 -33.61 45.87
CA VAL A 7 -53.30 -34.08 44.91
C VAL A 7 -51.92 -33.68 45.42
N ALA A 8 -51.18 -34.66 45.95
CA ALA A 8 -49.78 -34.51 46.30
C ALA A 8 -48.93 -34.46 45.03
N PHE A 9 -48.33 -33.31 44.73
CA PHE A 9 -47.39 -33.12 43.63
C PHE A 9 -46.00 -33.58 44.08
N THR A 10 -45.65 -34.84 43.78
CA THR A 10 -44.31 -35.37 44.05
C THR A 10 -43.34 -34.80 43.02
N ILE A 11 -42.54 -33.80 43.43
CA ILE A 11 -41.39 -33.32 42.64
C ILE A 11 -40.34 -34.43 42.67
N LEU A 12 -40.27 -35.21 41.60
CA LEU A 12 -39.16 -36.11 41.32
C LEU A 12 -37.90 -35.27 41.11
N LEU A 13 -37.09 -35.15 42.17
CA LEU A 13 -35.69 -34.76 42.06
C LEU A 13 -34.96 -35.82 41.22
N SER A 14 -34.83 -35.55 39.93
CA SER A 14 -33.91 -36.24 39.06
C SER A 14 -32.50 -36.10 39.63
N ILE A 15 -31.96 -37.20 40.14
CA ILE A 15 -30.56 -37.35 40.53
C ILE A 15 -29.73 -36.90 39.32
N SER A 16 -29.13 -35.72 39.44
CA SER A 16 -28.32 -35.11 38.39
C SER A 16 -27.11 -36.00 38.14
N THR A 17 -27.13 -36.76 37.04
CA THR A 17 -25.91 -37.25 36.42
C THR A 17 -24.97 -36.05 36.32
N LEU A 18 -23.78 -36.11 36.95
CA LEU A 18 -22.74 -35.08 36.84
C LEU A 18 -22.69 -34.60 35.39
N GLY A 19 -23.03 -33.34 35.17
CA GLY A 19 -23.30 -32.83 33.83
C GLY A 19 -22.03 -32.98 32.99
N LYS A 20 -22.06 -33.89 32.02
CA LYS A 20 -20.99 -34.01 31.01
C LYS A 20 -20.98 -32.83 30.06
N THR A 21 -22.12 -32.16 29.95
CA THR A 21 -22.35 -31.01 29.07
C THR A 21 -23.07 -29.89 29.82
N LEU A 22 -22.86 -28.66 29.37
CA LEU A 22 -23.64 -27.49 29.77
C LEU A 22 -24.19 -26.82 28.50
N GLU A 23 -25.47 -26.47 28.51
CA GLU A 23 -26.11 -25.73 27.43
C GLU A 23 -26.30 -24.26 27.82
N LEU A 24 -25.90 -23.36 26.93
CA LEU A 24 -26.12 -21.91 27.03
C LEU A 24 -27.01 -21.47 25.86
N PRO A 25 -28.01 -20.59 26.10
CA PRO A 25 -28.89 -20.11 25.06
C PRO A 25 -28.17 -19.10 24.15
N ILE A 26 -28.34 -19.26 22.83
CA ILE A 26 -28.04 -18.20 21.85
C ILE A 26 -29.26 -17.28 21.79
N ILE A 27 -29.18 -16.16 22.50
CA ILE A 27 -30.29 -15.20 22.57
C ILE A 27 -30.48 -14.42 21.28
N LYS A 28 -29.40 -14.25 20.50
CA LYS A 28 -29.41 -13.58 19.21
C LYS A 28 -28.26 -14.10 18.34
N ALA A 29 -28.54 -14.23 17.05
CA ALA A 29 -27.51 -14.32 16.02
C ALA A 29 -27.67 -13.13 15.06
N VAL A 30 -26.60 -12.35 14.89
CA VAL A 30 -26.53 -11.23 13.92
C VAL A 30 -25.61 -11.69 12.80
N GLY A 31 -26.18 -12.21 11.72
CA GLY A 31 -25.42 -12.98 10.74
C GLY A 31 -24.74 -14.19 11.40
N PRO A 32 -23.39 -14.31 11.37
CA PRO A 32 -22.67 -15.41 11.98
C PRO A 32 -22.33 -15.16 13.47
N LEU A 33 -22.59 -13.94 13.97
CA LEU A 33 -22.19 -13.54 15.32
C LEU A 33 -23.10 -14.22 16.35
N VAL A 34 -22.50 -14.86 17.35
CA VAL A 34 -23.24 -15.61 18.36
C VAL A 34 -23.21 -14.86 19.68
N ILE A 35 -24.39 -14.43 20.13
CA ILE A 35 -24.57 -13.77 21.43
C ILE A 35 -25.26 -14.74 22.37
N THR A 36 -24.59 -15.04 23.48
CA THR A 36 -25.08 -15.91 24.53
C THR A 36 -25.47 -15.11 25.76
N GLN A 37 -26.34 -15.68 26.59
CA GLN A 37 -26.71 -15.12 27.88
C GLN A 37 -26.53 -16.17 28.98
N PHE A 38 -25.99 -15.75 30.13
CA PHE A 38 -25.98 -16.58 31.34
C PHE A 38 -25.91 -15.73 32.60
N LYS A 39 -26.23 -16.35 33.74
CA LYS A 39 -26.30 -15.67 35.03
C LYS A 39 -24.97 -15.69 35.76
N ILE A 40 -24.61 -14.53 36.32
CA ILE A 40 -23.53 -14.37 37.29
C ILE A 40 -24.12 -13.64 38.49
N ASP A 41 -24.00 -14.23 39.68
CA ASP A 41 -24.60 -13.70 40.91
C ASP A 41 -26.09 -13.35 40.77
N GLY A 42 -26.83 -14.19 40.03
CA GLY A 42 -28.28 -14.05 39.82
C GLY A 42 -28.68 -13.04 38.73
N LYS A 43 -27.75 -12.26 38.19
CA LYS A 43 -28.01 -11.30 37.10
C LYS A 43 -27.62 -11.88 35.75
N ASP A 44 -28.46 -11.64 34.74
CA ASP A 44 -28.20 -12.04 33.36
C ASP A 44 -27.19 -11.10 32.68
N TYR A 45 -26.20 -11.69 32.03
CA TYR A 45 -25.18 -10.99 31.25
C TYR A 45 -25.08 -11.56 29.83
N LYS A 46 -24.87 -10.67 28.87
CA LYS A 46 -24.81 -10.98 27.43
C LYS A 46 -23.38 -10.90 26.93
N PHE A 47 -22.92 -11.96 26.26
CA PHE A 47 -21.57 -12.04 25.75
C PHE A 47 -21.54 -12.41 24.27
N LEU A 48 -20.70 -11.72 23.50
CA LEU A 48 -20.32 -12.15 22.16
C LEU A 48 -19.26 -13.24 22.25
N LEU A 49 -19.44 -14.36 21.53
CA LEU A 49 -18.39 -15.37 21.35
C LEU A 49 -17.47 -14.99 20.18
N ASP A 50 -16.18 -14.78 20.46
CA ASP A 50 -15.24 -14.26 19.48
C ASP A 50 -13.89 -14.99 19.46
N THR A 51 -13.72 -15.90 18.50
CA THR A 51 -12.43 -16.58 18.24
C THR A 51 -11.35 -15.62 17.71
N GLY A 52 -11.73 -14.46 17.19
CA GLY A 52 -10.88 -13.35 16.76
C GLY A 52 -10.43 -12.47 17.93
N SER A 53 -10.85 -12.76 19.16
CA SER A 53 -10.34 -12.10 20.35
C SER A 53 -9.31 -12.97 21.08
N ASN A 54 -8.10 -12.44 21.28
CA ASN A 54 -7.02 -13.12 22.00
C ASN A 54 -7.12 -12.97 23.52
N ALA A 55 -8.13 -12.26 24.01
CA ALA A 55 -8.44 -12.08 25.43
C ALA A 55 -9.96 -12.01 25.60
N ASN A 56 -10.45 -12.06 26.82
CA ASN A 56 -11.83 -11.65 27.06
C ASN A 56 -11.90 -10.14 27.25
N PHE A 57 -13.06 -9.55 26.99
CA PHE A 57 -13.32 -8.14 27.24
C PHE A 57 -14.56 -7.97 28.10
N ILE A 58 -14.57 -6.93 28.92
CA ILE A 58 -15.68 -6.58 29.80
C ILE A 58 -16.04 -5.12 29.56
N GLU A 59 -17.32 -4.84 29.37
CA GLU A 59 -17.85 -3.48 29.32
C GLU A 59 -17.64 -2.80 30.69
N PRO A 60 -16.94 -1.65 30.75
CA PRO A 60 -16.68 -0.95 32.01
C PRO A 60 -17.95 -0.68 32.84
N SER A 61 -19.08 -0.36 32.19
CA SER A 61 -20.34 -0.11 32.89
C SER A 61 -20.89 -1.36 33.59
N SER A 62 -20.76 -2.52 32.95
CA SER A 62 -21.14 -3.81 33.52
C SER A 62 -20.14 -4.27 34.59
N GLY A 63 -18.84 -3.96 34.43
CA GLY A 63 -17.73 -4.31 35.34
C GLY A 63 -17.98 -3.97 36.82
N LYS A 64 -18.73 -2.92 37.12
CA LYS A 64 -19.12 -2.55 38.50
C LYS A 64 -19.94 -3.66 39.19
N ASN A 65 -20.72 -4.41 38.43
CA ASN A 65 -21.56 -5.50 38.95
C ASN A 65 -20.81 -6.83 39.08
N PHE A 66 -19.66 -6.97 38.41
CA PHE A 66 -18.85 -8.18 38.42
C PHE A 66 -17.80 -8.23 39.55
N ARG A 67 -17.77 -7.25 40.46
CA ARG A 67 -16.70 -7.07 41.47
C ARG A 67 -16.37 -8.32 42.29
N LYS A 68 -17.33 -9.22 42.52
CA LYS A 68 -17.11 -10.46 43.27
C LYS A 68 -16.27 -11.49 42.52
N ILE A 69 -16.31 -11.47 41.20
CA ILE A 69 -15.60 -12.43 40.34
C ILE A 69 -14.48 -11.78 39.51
N LEU A 70 -14.31 -10.46 39.59
CA LEU A 70 -13.21 -9.72 38.98
C LEU A 70 -12.16 -9.35 40.00
N THR A 71 -10.92 -9.69 39.70
CA THR A 71 -9.76 -9.19 40.43
C THR A 71 -8.96 -8.27 39.51
N ARG A 72 -8.79 -7.00 39.89
CA ARG A 72 -7.97 -6.04 39.14
C ARG A 72 -6.50 -6.46 39.13
N LYS A 73 -5.83 -6.34 37.98
CA LYS A 73 -4.41 -6.67 37.77
C LYS A 73 -3.65 -5.50 37.11
N PRO A 74 -3.34 -4.41 37.83
CA PRO A 74 -2.72 -3.21 37.25
C PRO A 74 -1.40 -3.48 36.52
N GLU A 75 -0.65 -4.48 36.99
CA GLU A 75 0.62 -4.90 36.40
C GLU A 75 0.48 -5.52 35.00
N LYS A 76 -0.75 -5.88 34.59
CA LYS A 76 -1.06 -6.45 33.28
C LYS A 76 -1.77 -5.46 32.33
N ASP A 77 -1.94 -4.21 32.75
CA ASP A 77 -2.51 -3.17 31.89
C ASP A 77 -1.74 -3.04 30.58
N THR A 78 -2.47 -2.91 29.48
CA THR A 78 -1.82 -2.92 28.17
C THR A 78 -2.62 -2.16 27.12
N TYR A 79 -2.02 -2.00 25.94
CA TYR A 79 -2.73 -1.52 24.78
C TYR A 79 -3.35 -2.69 24.03
N VAL A 80 -4.68 -2.67 23.90
CA VAL A 80 -5.43 -3.64 23.10
C VAL A 80 -5.67 -3.06 21.72
N ASN A 81 -5.65 -3.92 20.70
CA ASN A 81 -5.97 -3.52 19.33
C ASN A 81 -7.48 -3.67 19.12
N THR A 82 -8.13 -2.58 18.73
CA THR A 82 -9.50 -2.56 18.26
C THR A 82 -9.51 -2.31 16.75
N PHE A 83 -10.70 -2.36 16.14
CA PHE A 83 -10.87 -1.92 14.75
C PHE A 83 -10.51 -0.43 14.58
N ALA A 84 -10.82 0.40 15.58
CA ALA A 84 -10.56 1.84 15.58
C ALA A 84 -9.11 2.23 15.92
N GLY A 85 -8.26 1.28 16.36
CA GLY A 85 -6.86 1.55 16.64
C GLY A 85 -6.34 0.84 17.89
N LYS A 86 -5.47 1.51 18.65
CA LYS A 86 -4.92 0.98 19.91
C LYS A 86 -5.47 1.78 21.08
N GLN A 87 -5.95 1.09 22.11
CA GLN A 87 -6.49 1.71 23.32
C GLN A 87 -5.83 1.11 24.56
N LYS A 88 -5.39 1.96 25.50
CA LYS A 88 -4.93 1.50 26.81
C LYS A 88 -6.12 0.97 27.59
N SER A 89 -6.00 -0.24 28.12
CA SER A 89 -7.09 -0.96 28.79
C SER A 89 -6.64 -1.52 30.13
N GLU A 90 -7.53 -1.44 31.10
CA GLU A 90 -7.34 -2.02 32.42
C GLU A 90 -7.48 -3.54 32.38
N ALA A 91 -6.57 -4.27 33.03
CA ALA A 91 -6.59 -5.72 33.09
C ALA A 91 -7.26 -6.27 34.36
N TYR A 92 -7.96 -7.38 34.20
CA TYR A 92 -8.64 -8.12 35.27
C TYR A 92 -8.44 -9.63 35.07
N THR A 93 -8.55 -10.40 36.13
CA THR A 93 -8.81 -11.84 36.05
C THR A 93 -10.27 -12.12 36.43
N ILE A 94 -10.91 -13.02 35.68
CA ILE A 94 -12.27 -13.50 35.94
C ILE A 94 -12.23 -14.96 36.40
N ASP A 95 -12.89 -15.22 37.51
CA ASP A 95 -13.23 -16.58 37.94
C ASP A 95 -14.72 -16.84 37.68
N LEU A 96 -15.02 -17.63 36.65
CA LEU A 96 -16.37 -17.90 36.21
C LEU A 96 -16.73 -19.38 36.44
N LYS A 97 -17.83 -19.61 37.15
CA LYS A 97 -18.43 -20.93 37.31
C LYS A 97 -19.77 -21.00 36.58
N LEU A 98 -19.87 -21.90 35.60
CA LEU A 98 -21.11 -22.17 34.85
C LEU A 98 -21.51 -23.62 35.08
N GLY A 99 -22.49 -23.86 35.96
CA GLY A 99 -22.80 -25.22 36.41
C GLY A 99 -21.57 -25.90 37.01
N ASP A 100 -21.17 -27.04 36.44
CA ASP A 100 -19.97 -27.78 36.84
C ASP A 100 -18.70 -27.38 36.08
N PHE A 101 -18.77 -26.35 35.23
CA PHE A 101 -17.65 -25.87 34.43
C PHE A 101 -16.98 -24.70 35.14
N LEU A 102 -15.65 -24.80 35.30
CA LEU A 102 -14.87 -23.85 36.06
C LEU A 102 -13.80 -23.21 35.18
N TYR A 103 -13.90 -21.90 35.03
CA TYR A 103 -12.94 -21.05 34.35
C TYR A 103 -12.26 -20.18 35.40
N LYS A 104 -10.96 -20.38 35.60
CA LYS A 104 -10.18 -19.62 36.59
C LYS A 104 -9.16 -18.73 35.90
N ASP A 105 -8.86 -17.61 36.53
CA ASP A 105 -7.79 -16.69 36.16
C ASP A 105 -7.86 -16.23 34.69
N MET A 106 -9.06 -16.12 34.12
CA MET A 106 -9.23 -15.71 32.73
C MET A 106 -8.85 -14.24 32.58
N LEU A 107 -7.76 -13.98 31.85
CA LEU A 107 -7.29 -12.61 31.64
C LEU A 107 -8.28 -11.86 30.75
N SER A 108 -8.71 -10.70 31.23
CA SER A 108 -9.76 -9.91 30.62
C SER A 108 -9.41 -8.43 30.67
N TYR A 109 -9.86 -7.67 29.69
CA TYR A 109 -9.58 -6.24 29.60
C TYR A 109 -10.87 -5.42 29.58
N ALA A 110 -10.85 -4.26 30.24
CA ALA A 110 -11.92 -3.30 30.14
C ALA A 110 -11.90 -2.65 28.74
N MET A 111 -12.98 -2.80 27.99
CA MET A 111 -13.15 -2.21 26.66
C MET A 111 -14.62 -1.92 26.45
N SER A 112 -14.94 -0.77 25.83
CA SER A 112 -16.34 -0.53 25.47
C SER A 112 -16.76 -1.51 24.37
N THR A 113 -17.87 -2.21 24.62
CA THR A 113 -18.45 -3.19 23.70
C THR A 113 -19.80 -2.74 23.14
N ASN A 114 -20.07 -1.42 23.19
CA ASN A 114 -21.25 -0.77 22.62
C ASN A 114 -21.20 -0.74 21.08
N LYS A 115 -21.17 -1.92 20.46
CA LYS A 115 -21.21 -2.09 19.01
C LYS A 115 -22.64 -2.30 18.52
N PHE A 116 -23.44 -3.06 19.26
CA PHE A 116 -24.80 -3.42 18.86
C PHE A 116 -25.82 -2.52 19.54
N ASN A 117 -26.80 -2.06 18.80
CA ASN A 117 -27.91 -1.29 19.34
C ASN A 117 -29.26 -1.92 18.96
N GLU A 118 -30.27 -1.63 19.79
CA GLU A 118 -31.60 -2.21 19.61
C GLU A 118 -32.23 -1.81 18.26
N GLU A 119 -31.97 -0.59 17.79
CA GLU A 119 -32.56 -0.04 16.56
C GLU A 119 -32.05 -0.76 15.30
N GLN A 120 -30.74 -0.98 15.20
CA GLN A 120 -30.09 -1.54 14.01
C GLN A 120 -29.98 -3.06 14.07
N ASP A 121 -29.71 -3.63 15.25
CA ASP A 121 -29.40 -5.05 15.40
C ASP A 121 -30.54 -5.83 16.08
N GLY A 122 -31.53 -5.13 16.64
CA GLY A 122 -32.56 -5.75 17.48
C GLY A 122 -31.98 -6.44 18.70
N ILE A 123 -30.85 -5.91 19.21
CA ILE A 123 -30.28 -6.26 20.50
C ILE A 123 -29.38 -5.12 21.03
N ASN A 124 -29.62 -4.68 22.26
CA ASN A 124 -28.63 -3.92 23.02
C ASN A 124 -27.61 -4.89 23.65
N CYS A 125 -26.41 -4.94 23.07
CA CYS A 125 -25.30 -5.82 23.46
C CYS A 125 -23.94 -5.09 23.29
N CYS A 126 -22.92 -5.37 24.08
CA CYS A 126 -22.77 -6.50 25.03
C CYS A 126 -22.22 -6.09 26.40
N ASP A 127 -22.31 -6.99 27.38
CA ASP A 127 -21.62 -6.86 28.67
C ASP A 127 -20.14 -7.26 28.57
N GLY A 128 -19.77 -7.94 27.50
CA GLY A 128 -18.39 -8.33 27.20
C GLY A 128 -18.24 -9.21 25.96
N ILE A 129 -17.00 -9.62 25.71
CA ILE A 129 -16.59 -10.55 24.66
C ILE A 129 -15.89 -11.73 25.33
N LEU A 130 -16.33 -12.95 25.04
CA LEU A 130 -15.67 -14.19 25.44
C LEU A 130 -14.74 -14.62 24.31
N GLY A 131 -13.45 -14.40 24.54
CA GLY A 131 -12.39 -14.73 23.60
C GLY A 131 -11.75 -16.09 23.86
N ILE A 132 -10.51 -16.21 23.39
CA ILE A 132 -9.83 -17.51 23.33
C ILE A 132 -9.60 -18.18 24.69
N ASP A 133 -9.42 -17.40 25.77
CA ASP A 133 -9.19 -17.96 27.11
C ASP A 133 -10.40 -18.71 27.65
N PHE A 134 -11.62 -18.28 27.26
CA PHE A 134 -12.84 -19.04 27.49
C PHE A 134 -12.94 -20.22 26.52
N LEU A 135 -12.82 -19.96 25.22
CA LEU A 135 -13.11 -20.92 24.16
C LEU A 135 -12.15 -22.13 24.12
N LYS A 136 -10.90 -21.98 24.59
CA LYS A 136 -9.90 -23.06 24.56
C LYS A 136 -9.99 -24.02 25.74
N LYS A 137 -10.75 -23.67 26.79
CA LYS A 137 -10.76 -24.44 28.04
C LYS A 137 -11.53 -25.75 27.94
N TYR A 138 -12.57 -25.78 27.12
CA TYR A 138 -13.43 -26.93 26.88
C TYR A 138 -13.88 -26.94 25.41
N PRO A 139 -14.18 -28.11 24.83
CA PRO A 139 -14.82 -28.16 23.52
C PRO A 139 -16.18 -27.43 23.54
N VAL A 140 -16.38 -26.52 22.59
CA VAL A 140 -17.60 -25.71 22.46
C VAL A 140 -18.30 -26.05 21.15
N GLU A 141 -19.47 -26.66 21.22
CA GLU A 141 -20.37 -26.83 20.08
C GLU A 141 -21.30 -25.62 19.97
N VAL A 142 -21.38 -25.04 18.79
CA VAL A 142 -22.34 -23.97 18.49
C VAL A 142 -23.36 -24.52 17.51
N ASN A 143 -24.64 -24.36 17.82
CA ASN A 143 -25.74 -24.73 16.95
C ASN A 143 -26.73 -23.57 16.82
N ILE A 144 -26.52 -22.75 15.79
CA ILE A 144 -27.28 -21.52 15.53
C ILE A 144 -28.76 -21.85 15.27
N LYS A 145 -29.04 -22.90 14.49
CA LYS A 145 -30.42 -23.33 14.20
C LYS A 145 -31.20 -23.72 15.46
N LYS A 146 -30.54 -24.42 16.38
CA LYS A 146 -31.15 -24.79 17.67
C LYS A 146 -31.04 -23.69 18.73
N LYS A 147 -30.39 -22.57 18.40
CA LYS A 147 -30.11 -21.46 19.31
C LYS A 147 -29.44 -21.91 20.62
N VAL A 148 -28.48 -22.82 20.53
CA VAL A 148 -27.79 -23.37 21.71
C VAL A 148 -26.28 -23.47 21.49
N ILE A 149 -25.53 -23.20 22.55
CA ILE A 149 -24.10 -23.49 22.67
C ILE A 149 -23.97 -24.62 23.70
N THR A 150 -23.26 -25.68 23.36
CA THR A 150 -23.00 -26.80 24.27
C THR A 150 -21.52 -26.85 24.61
N ILE A 151 -21.18 -26.73 25.90
CA ILE A 151 -19.83 -26.88 26.42
C ILE A 151 -19.68 -28.31 26.92
N HIS A 152 -18.63 -29.02 26.51
CA HIS A 152 -18.41 -30.43 26.83
C HIS A 152 -17.22 -30.59 27.80
N LYS A 153 -17.35 -31.38 28.86
CA LYS A 153 -16.18 -31.78 29.68
C LYS A 153 -15.30 -32.77 28.93
N GLU A 154 -15.96 -33.72 28.27
CA GLU A 154 -15.36 -34.73 27.41
C GLU A 154 -16.12 -34.74 26.09
N PHE A 155 -15.41 -34.56 24.98
CA PHE A 155 -16.02 -34.53 23.67
C PHE A 155 -15.66 -35.80 22.88
N LYS A 156 -16.68 -36.43 22.30
CA LYS A 156 -16.52 -37.54 21.35
C LYS A 156 -17.27 -37.21 20.07
N LEU A 157 -16.55 -37.09 18.97
CA LEU A 157 -17.12 -36.79 17.67
C LEU A 157 -18.06 -37.91 17.21
N LYS A 158 -19.32 -37.58 16.90
CA LYS A 158 -20.31 -38.52 16.37
C LYS A 158 -20.90 -38.01 15.06
N GLY A 159 -21.00 -38.88 14.07
CA GLY A 159 -21.57 -38.58 12.76
C GLY A 159 -20.56 -38.02 11.76
N LYS A 160 -21.05 -37.53 10.61
CA LYS A 160 -20.22 -36.97 9.54
C LYS A 160 -19.89 -35.50 9.85
N TRP A 161 -18.62 -35.23 10.04
CA TRP A 161 -18.07 -33.88 10.21
C TRP A 161 -16.91 -33.71 9.25
N LYS A 162 -16.71 -32.47 8.81
CA LYS A 162 -15.52 -32.07 8.05
C LYS A 162 -14.55 -31.39 9.00
N ARG A 163 -13.27 -31.73 8.89
CA ARG A 163 -12.22 -31.12 9.71
C ARG A 163 -11.68 -29.87 9.02
N LEU A 164 -11.66 -28.76 9.76
CA LEU A 164 -10.82 -27.61 9.47
C LEU A 164 -9.56 -27.73 10.34
N PRO A 165 -8.40 -28.07 9.75
CA PRO A 165 -7.15 -28.12 10.50
C PRO A 165 -6.73 -26.71 10.91
N ILE A 166 -6.43 -26.52 12.19
CA ILE A 166 -5.99 -25.24 12.74
C ILE A 166 -4.63 -25.37 13.43
N ILE A 167 -3.94 -24.25 13.56
CA ILE A 167 -2.71 -24.09 14.33
C ILE A 167 -2.87 -22.88 15.23
N MET A 168 -2.62 -23.07 16.52
CA MET A 168 -2.53 -21.98 17.49
C MET A 168 -1.17 -21.29 17.35
N LYS A 169 -1.14 -20.02 16.93
CA LYS A 169 0.09 -19.22 16.80
C LYS A 169 0.16 -18.09 17.83
N GLY A 170 1.35 -17.81 18.34
CA GLY A 170 1.61 -16.67 19.22
C GLY A 170 0.73 -16.65 20.48
N LYS A 171 0.08 -15.51 20.76
CA LYS A 171 -0.85 -15.33 21.90
C LYS A 171 -2.22 -15.97 21.62
N ASN A 172 -2.24 -17.27 21.32
CA ASN A 172 -3.44 -18.07 21.06
C ASN A 172 -4.27 -17.58 19.85
N VAL A 173 -3.64 -17.23 18.74
CA VAL A 173 -4.36 -16.91 17.50
C VAL A 173 -4.67 -18.20 16.74
N ILE A 174 -5.95 -18.47 16.49
CA ILE A 174 -6.38 -19.61 15.65
C ILE A 174 -6.06 -19.27 14.20
N THR A 175 -5.13 -20.00 13.61
CA THR A 175 -4.76 -19.86 12.19
C THR A 175 -5.02 -21.13 11.41
N PHE A 176 -5.31 -21.02 10.12
CA PHE A 176 -5.48 -22.15 9.22
C PHE A 176 -5.10 -21.75 7.80
N GLU A 177 -4.79 -22.75 6.97
CA GLU A 177 -4.45 -22.53 5.57
C GLU A 177 -5.64 -22.81 4.66
N CYS A 178 -5.80 -22.00 3.64
CA CYS A 178 -6.70 -22.25 2.52
C CYS A 178 -5.96 -22.08 1.19
N SER A 179 -6.51 -22.64 0.12
CA SER A 179 -6.01 -22.48 -1.23
C SER A 179 -7.10 -22.02 -2.21
N LEU A 180 -6.69 -21.18 -3.17
CA LEU A 180 -7.49 -20.73 -4.31
C LEU A 180 -6.56 -20.55 -5.53
N ASP A 181 -6.83 -21.23 -6.64
CA ASP A 181 -6.03 -21.22 -7.87
C ASP A 181 -4.51 -21.26 -7.63
N ASN A 182 -4.03 -22.29 -6.91
CA ASN A 182 -2.63 -22.49 -6.52
C ASN A 182 -2.03 -21.48 -5.54
N HIS A 183 -2.78 -20.46 -5.12
CA HIS A 183 -2.35 -19.52 -4.08
C HIS A 183 -2.77 -20.06 -2.72
N LYS A 184 -1.82 -20.11 -1.77
CA LYS A 184 -2.08 -20.46 -0.38
C LYS A 184 -2.24 -19.19 0.45
N PHE A 185 -3.24 -19.20 1.34
CA PHE A 185 -3.55 -18.13 2.27
C PHE A 185 -3.49 -18.66 3.69
N SER A 186 -2.83 -17.93 4.59
CA SER A 186 -2.85 -18.17 6.02
C SER A 186 -3.86 -17.24 6.67
N PHE A 187 -5.05 -17.75 6.99
CA PHE A 187 -6.11 -16.97 7.62
C PHE A 187 -6.11 -17.11 9.14
N ARG A 188 -6.69 -16.10 9.80
CA ARG A 188 -7.12 -16.15 11.19
C ARG A 188 -8.62 -16.38 11.28
N LEU A 189 -9.07 -17.25 12.17
CA LEU A 189 -10.49 -17.36 12.48
C LEU A 189 -10.94 -16.22 13.40
N ASP A 190 -12.03 -15.56 13.04
CA ASP A 190 -12.60 -14.39 13.72
C ASP A 190 -14.13 -14.48 13.74
N SER A 191 -14.70 -15.25 14.67
CA SER A 191 -16.16 -15.39 14.80
C SER A 191 -16.85 -14.11 15.25
N GLY A 192 -16.10 -13.09 15.69
CA GLY A 192 -16.58 -11.73 15.93
C GLY A 192 -16.70 -10.87 14.65
N SER A 193 -16.30 -11.39 13.49
CA SER A 193 -16.43 -10.73 12.19
C SER A 193 -17.76 -11.03 11.49
N GLU A 194 -18.44 -9.96 11.07
CA GLU A 194 -19.65 -10.00 10.23
C GLU A 194 -19.36 -10.24 8.75
N VAL A 195 -18.10 -10.26 8.35
CA VAL A 195 -17.72 -10.49 6.95
C VAL A 195 -17.07 -11.88 6.83
N PRO A 196 -17.39 -12.67 5.78
CA PRO A 196 -16.84 -14.00 5.63
C PRO A 196 -15.30 -14.01 5.50
N VAL A 197 -14.72 -13.13 4.68
CA VAL A 197 -13.26 -12.95 4.57
C VAL A 197 -12.91 -11.47 4.46
N ILE A 198 -11.90 -11.05 5.23
CA ILE A 198 -11.31 -9.71 5.15
C ILE A 198 -9.82 -9.85 4.92
N PHE A 199 -9.34 -9.53 3.71
CA PHE A 199 -7.90 -9.52 3.41
C PHE A 199 -7.20 -8.34 4.08
N HIS A 200 -5.97 -8.57 4.52
CA HIS A 200 -5.11 -7.57 5.14
C HIS A 200 -4.29 -6.79 4.11
N THR A 201 -3.88 -5.58 4.50
CA THR A 201 -3.14 -4.61 3.67
C THR A 201 -2.01 -5.19 2.81
N HIS A 202 -1.19 -6.11 3.33
CA HIS A 202 -0.08 -6.68 2.56
C HIS A 202 -0.57 -7.63 1.46
N GLU A 203 -1.59 -8.43 1.73
CA GLU A 203 -2.17 -9.34 0.74
C GLU A 203 -2.97 -8.56 -0.30
N VAL A 204 -3.66 -7.49 0.11
CA VAL A 204 -4.31 -6.54 -0.79
C VAL A 204 -3.33 -5.95 -1.80
N ASP A 205 -2.15 -5.52 -1.33
CA ASP A 205 -1.09 -5.00 -2.19
C ASP A 205 -0.50 -6.08 -3.10
N LYS A 206 -0.34 -7.31 -2.60
CA LYS A 206 0.24 -8.44 -3.35
C LYS A 206 -0.68 -8.92 -4.47
N LEU A 207 -1.98 -9.02 -4.18
CA LEU A 207 -3.00 -9.48 -5.13
C LEU A 207 -3.59 -8.35 -5.98
N LEU A 208 -3.19 -7.09 -5.72
CA LEU A 208 -3.71 -5.91 -6.42
C LEU A 208 -5.24 -5.80 -6.34
N LEU A 209 -5.83 -6.13 -5.18
CA LEU A 209 -7.29 -6.20 -5.06
C LEU A 209 -7.95 -4.84 -5.33
N ARG A 210 -7.33 -3.73 -4.92
CA ARG A 210 -7.90 -2.39 -5.15
C ARG A 210 -8.00 -2.07 -6.63
N GLU A 211 -6.98 -2.46 -7.37
CA GLU A 211 -6.85 -2.30 -8.82
C GLU A 211 -7.89 -3.12 -9.55
N GLN A 212 -8.05 -4.39 -9.15
CA GLN A 212 -9.09 -5.27 -9.66
C GLN A 212 -10.46 -4.62 -9.50
N MET A 213 -10.80 -4.17 -8.28
CA MET A 213 -12.10 -3.55 -8.01
C MET A 213 -12.30 -2.28 -8.82
N PHE A 214 -11.29 -1.41 -8.88
CA PHE A 214 -11.35 -0.17 -9.65
C PHE A 214 -11.55 -0.42 -11.15
N SER A 215 -10.84 -1.41 -11.72
CA SER A 215 -10.98 -1.79 -13.14
C SER A 215 -12.40 -2.32 -13.47
N GLN A 216 -13.11 -2.81 -12.47
CA GLN A 216 -14.50 -3.26 -12.57
C GLN A 216 -15.53 -2.18 -12.19
N GLY A 217 -15.08 -0.93 -12.01
CA GLY A 217 -15.92 0.26 -11.78
C GLY A 217 -16.14 0.62 -10.31
N TYR A 218 -15.32 0.12 -9.37
CA TYR A 218 -15.40 0.57 -7.99
C TYR A 218 -14.81 1.97 -7.80
N HIS A 219 -15.66 2.94 -7.43
CA HIS A 219 -15.25 4.31 -7.13
C HIS A 219 -15.64 4.79 -5.72
N GLY A 220 -16.30 3.94 -4.92
CA GLY A 220 -16.86 4.30 -3.62
C GLY A 220 -15.85 4.49 -2.50
N GLY A 221 -16.31 5.08 -1.39
CA GLY A 221 -15.55 5.20 -0.13
C GLY A 221 -15.84 4.12 0.90
N GLY A 222 -16.69 3.14 0.57
CA GLY A 222 -17.03 2.01 1.44
C GLY A 222 -16.03 0.87 1.35
N LEU A 223 -16.45 -0.30 1.84
CA LEU A 223 -15.73 -1.56 1.62
C LEU A 223 -16.23 -2.19 0.32
N PRO A 224 -15.39 -2.40 -0.71
CA PRO A 224 -15.79 -3.16 -1.88
C PRO A 224 -15.87 -4.64 -1.51
N PHE A 225 -16.93 -5.30 -1.97
CA PHE A 225 -17.07 -6.74 -1.82
C PHE A 225 -16.79 -7.44 -3.14
N PHE A 226 -16.11 -8.57 -3.07
CA PHE A 226 -15.81 -9.40 -4.22
C PHE A 226 -15.96 -10.87 -3.89
N ASN A 227 -16.24 -11.68 -4.90
CA ASN A 227 -16.41 -13.11 -4.75
C ASN A 227 -15.07 -13.81 -4.96
N LEU A 228 -14.67 -14.64 -3.99
CA LEU A 228 -13.66 -15.67 -4.20
C LEU A 228 -14.36 -16.89 -4.79
N ASN A 229 -13.72 -17.57 -5.74
CA ASN A 229 -14.22 -18.85 -6.27
C ASN A 229 -14.03 -19.98 -5.25
N ASP A 230 -13.77 -21.21 -5.69
CA ASP A 230 -13.74 -22.41 -4.83
C ASP A 230 -12.57 -22.37 -3.82
N LEU A 231 -12.80 -21.72 -2.68
CA LEU A 231 -11.82 -21.66 -1.59
C LEU A 231 -11.79 -23.00 -0.86
N GLU A 232 -10.62 -23.62 -0.82
CA GLU A 232 -10.42 -24.92 -0.18
C GLU A 232 -9.65 -24.76 1.13
N CYS A 233 -10.22 -25.19 2.26
CA CYS A 233 -9.62 -25.08 3.59
C CYS A 233 -9.64 -26.46 4.26
N GLY A 234 -8.61 -27.28 4.01
CA GLY A 234 -8.60 -28.69 4.42
C GLY A 234 -9.69 -29.49 3.69
N GLU A 235 -10.62 -30.08 4.43
CA GLU A 235 -11.75 -30.85 3.85
C GLU A 235 -12.93 -29.96 3.40
N LEU A 236 -12.87 -28.66 3.68
CA LEU A 236 -13.90 -27.71 3.32
C LEU A 236 -13.65 -27.17 1.89
N LYS A 237 -14.66 -27.28 1.03
CA LYS A 237 -14.71 -26.60 -0.28
C LYS A 237 -15.85 -25.61 -0.27
N ILE A 238 -15.56 -24.35 -0.57
CA ILE A 238 -16.47 -23.23 -0.35
C ILE A 238 -16.63 -22.46 -1.65
N PRO A 239 -17.72 -22.68 -2.39
CA PRO A 239 -17.95 -21.99 -3.64
C PRO A 239 -18.42 -20.55 -3.38
N LYS A 240 -17.90 -19.60 -4.17
CA LYS A 240 -18.40 -18.22 -4.27
C LYS A 240 -18.49 -17.50 -2.92
N LEU A 241 -17.36 -17.43 -2.21
CA LEU A 241 -17.28 -16.78 -0.90
C LEU A 241 -17.14 -15.27 -1.03
N SER A 242 -18.14 -14.52 -0.57
CA SER A 242 -18.07 -13.06 -0.50
C SER A 242 -16.96 -12.61 0.45
N SER A 243 -16.13 -11.71 -0.03
CA SER A 243 -14.92 -11.24 0.63
C SER A 243 -14.80 -9.74 0.50
N THR A 244 -14.01 -9.12 1.36
CA THR A 244 -13.61 -7.72 1.24
C THR A 244 -12.15 -7.58 1.64
N TYR A 245 -11.66 -6.35 1.67
CA TYR A 245 -10.36 -6.05 2.22
C TYR A 245 -10.39 -4.88 3.20
N PHE A 246 -9.45 -4.91 4.14
CA PHE A 246 -9.11 -3.78 4.99
C PHE A 246 -7.75 -3.22 4.59
N TYR A 247 -7.68 -1.90 4.43
CA TYR A 247 -6.47 -1.22 3.97
C TYR A 247 -5.96 -0.15 4.96
N GLY A 248 -5.96 -0.46 6.26
CA GLY A 248 -5.38 0.37 7.30
C GLY A 248 -3.91 0.04 7.61
N SER A 249 -3.18 1.01 8.16
CA SER A 249 -1.78 0.82 8.59
C SER A 249 -1.63 0.35 10.04
N LYS A 250 -2.72 0.34 10.81
CA LYS A 250 -2.79 -0.03 12.22
C LYS A 250 -4.13 -0.72 12.51
N GLY A 251 -4.21 -1.41 13.65
CA GLY A 251 -5.43 -2.04 14.16
C GLY A 251 -5.38 -3.57 14.12
N ALA A 252 -6.51 -4.20 14.46
CA ALA A 252 -6.65 -5.65 14.53
C ALA A 252 -6.56 -6.36 13.15
N LEU A 253 -6.68 -5.59 12.05
CA LEU A 253 -6.70 -6.10 10.66
C LEU A 253 -5.43 -5.71 9.87
N SER A 254 -4.35 -5.34 10.56
CA SER A 254 -3.10 -4.90 9.93
C SER A 254 -1.91 -5.83 10.24
N HIS A 255 -2.17 -7.10 10.54
CA HIS A 255 -1.13 -8.08 10.87
C HIS A 255 -0.46 -8.61 9.60
N LYS A 256 0.87 -8.57 9.54
CA LYS A 256 1.66 -9.02 8.38
C LYS A 256 1.90 -10.53 8.29
N PHE A 257 1.54 -11.30 9.32
CA PHE A 257 1.83 -12.74 9.41
C PHE A 257 0.62 -13.63 9.08
N ILE A 258 -0.53 -13.02 8.80
CA ILE A 258 -1.78 -13.67 8.37
C ILE A 258 -2.35 -12.84 7.23
N ASP A 259 -2.86 -13.49 6.19
CA ASP A 259 -3.31 -12.85 4.95
C ASP A 259 -4.69 -12.20 5.08
N GLY A 260 -5.47 -12.62 6.08
CA GLY A 260 -6.74 -12.02 6.41
C GLY A 260 -7.42 -12.67 7.62
N ASN A 261 -8.60 -12.14 7.95
CA ASN A 261 -9.50 -12.72 8.94
C ASN A 261 -10.67 -13.40 8.23
N VAL A 262 -11.17 -14.50 8.81
CA VAL A 262 -12.31 -15.26 8.32
C VAL A 262 -13.40 -15.31 9.38
N GLY A 263 -14.58 -14.81 9.03
CA GLY A 263 -15.78 -14.83 9.87
C GLY A 263 -16.30 -16.25 10.12
N ALA A 264 -17.20 -16.39 11.10
CA ALA A 264 -17.87 -17.67 11.38
C ALA A 264 -18.79 -18.17 10.24
N HIS A 265 -19.00 -17.38 9.19
CA HIS A 265 -19.68 -17.82 7.95
C HIS A 265 -19.13 -19.15 7.41
N LEU A 266 -17.80 -19.31 7.42
CA LEU A 266 -17.12 -20.50 6.94
C LEU A 266 -17.45 -21.76 7.75
N LEU A 267 -17.85 -21.58 9.02
CA LEU A 267 -18.17 -22.67 9.95
C LEU A 267 -19.61 -23.18 9.82
N GLY A 268 -20.46 -22.50 9.04
CA GLY A 268 -21.86 -22.84 8.90
C GLY A 268 -22.69 -22.58 10.16
N ASP A 269 -23.89 -23.15 10.21
CA ASP A 269 -24.83 -23.01 11.35
C ASP A 269 -24.57 -23.99 12.49
N ARG A 270 -23.62 -24.92 12.32
CA ARG A 270 -23.25 -25.92 13.33
C ARG A 270 -21.78 -26.32 13.23
N TYR A 271 -21.02 -25.99 14.27
CA TYR A 271 -19.60 -26.25 14.36
C TYR A 271 -19.16 -26.56 15.80
N ILE A 272 -17.98 -27.16 15.95
CA ILE A 272 -17.37 -27.45 17.24
C ILE A 272 -15.95 -26.89 17.26
N LEU A 273 -15.65 -26.09 18.28
CA LEU A 273 -14.33 -25.58 18.60
C LEU A 273 -13.65 -26.55 19.58
N ASP A 274 -12.84 -27.47 19.05
CA ASP A 274 -12.07 -28.44 19.82
C ASP A 274 -10.59 -28.03 19.87
N LEU A 275 -10.37 -26.86 20.50
CA LEU A 275 -9.09 -26.16 20.40
C LEU A 275 -7.96 -26.86 21.18
N GLN A 276 -8.29 -27.69 22.16
CA GLN A 276 -7.31 -28.52 22.88
C GLN A 276 -6.67 -29.57 21.97
N ASN A 277 -7.41 -30.02 20.96
CA ASN A 277 -6.94 -30.97 19.95
C ASN A 277 -6.58 -30.29 18.62
N ASN A 278 -6.43 -28.96 18.61
CA ASN A 278 -6.14 -28.16 17.42
C ASN A 278 -7.07 -28.51 16.24
N ALA A 279 -8.37 -28.64 16.52
CA ALA A 279 -9.36 -28.99 15.49
C ALA A 279 -10.61 -28.13 15.59
N ILE A 280 -11.17 -27.83 14.42
CA ILE A 280 -12.53 -27.31 14.30
C ILE A 280 -13.31 -28.27 13.41
N TRP A 281 -14.49 -28.66 13.88
CA TRP A 281 -15.36 -29.59 13.17
C TRP A 281 -16.57 -28.85 12.64
N VAL A 282 -16.83 -28.97 11.34
CA VAL A 282 -17.93 -28.30 10.65
C VAL A 282 -18.86 -29.35 10.05
N ARG A 283 -20.17 -29.22 10.29
CA ARG A 283 -21.15 -30.19 9.77
C ARG A 283 -21.83 -29.74 8.50
N ASN A 284 -22.15 -28.45 8.43
CA ASN A 284 -23.03 -27.91 7.42
C ASN A 284 -22.27 -27.00 6.44
N LYS A 285 -22.96 -26.58 5.38
CA LYS A 285 -22.40 -25.63 4.41
C LYS A 285 -22.17 -24.27 5.07
N PRO A 286 -21.25 -23.46 4.53
CA PRO A 286 -21.07 -22.07 4.96
C PRO A 286 -22.38 -21.30 4.99
N LEU A 287 -22.50 -20.36 5.92
CA LEU A 287 -23.65 -19.45 5.99
C LEU A 287 -23.64 -18.52 4.78
N ASP A 288 -24.84 -18.26 4.25
CA ASP A 288 -25.01 -17.28 3.18
C ASP A 288 -24.69 -15.87 3.70
N PHE A 289 -24.08 -15.04 2.85
CA PHE A 289 -23.77 -13.64 3.15
C PHE A 289 -24.16 -12.78 1.95
N LYS A 290 -25.16 -11.93 2.17
CA LYS A 290 -25.69 -11.05 1.13
C LYS A 290 -25.10 -9.67 1.25
N VAL A 291 -24.43 -9.23 0.19
CA VAL A 291 -23.94 -7.87 0.05
C VAL A 291 -25.09 -7.00 -0.46
N PRO A 292 -25.42 -5.86 0.18
CA PRO A 292 -26.51 -4.97 -0.25
C PRO A 292 -26.21 -4.18 -1.55
N GLY A 293 -25.19 -4.56 -2.32
CA GLY A 293 -24.73 -3.81 -3.49
C GLY A 293 -23.96 -4.66 -4.50
N LYS A 294 -23.30 -3.99 -5.44
CA LYS A 294 -22.48 -4.65 -6.47
C LYS A 294 -21.36 -5.45 -5.80
N SER A 295 -21.34 -6.76 -6.06
CA SER A 295 -20.15 -7.59 -5.83
C SER A 295 -19.30 -7.58 -7.09
N PHE A 296 -17.99 -7.59 -6.89
CA PHE A 296 -16.98 -7.66 -7.94
C PHE A 296 -16.43 -9.09 -8.01
N GLU A 297 -15.64 -9.39 -9.03
CA GLU A 297 -15.03 -10.70 -9.21
C GLU A 297 -13.53 -10.64 -8.90
N TYR A 298 -13.03 -11.65 -8.19
CA TYR A 298 -11.60 -11.82 -7.99
C TYR A 298 -10.98 -12.55 -9.20
N ASP A 299 -9.94 -11.97 -9.78
CA ASP A 299 -9.20 -12.55 -10.90
C ASP A 299 -7.76 -12.87 -10.48
N THR A 300 -7.45 -14.16 -10.43
CA THR A 300 -6.11 -14.67 -10.07
C THR A 300 -5.08 -14.45 -11.16
N LYS A 301 -5.52 -14.12 -12.38
CA LYS A 301 -4.67 -13.77 -13.52
C LYS A 301 -4.61 -12.27 -13.75
N PHE A 302 -5.20 -11.46 -12.86
CA PHE A 302 -5.18 -10.02 -13.00
C PHE A 302 -3.74 -9.52 -13.09
N ASN A 303 -3.41 -8.94 -14.24
CA ASN A 303 -2.13 -8.30 -14.45
C ASN A 303 -2.37 -6.81 -14.60
N PHE A 304 -1.84 -6.04 -13.67
CA PHE A 304 -1.88 -4.59 -13.76
C PHE A 304 -0.77 -4.10 -14.69
N VAL A 305 -1.11 -3.26 -15.66
CA VAL A 305 -0.12 -2.63 -16.53
C VAL A 305 0.73 -1.69 -15.67
N LYS A 306 1.93 -2.15 -15.32
CA LYS A 306 2.93 -1.35 -14.61
C LYS A 306 3.27 -0.09 -15.40
N GLY A 307 3.74 0.94 -14.69
CA GLY A 307 4.22 2.16 -15.31
C GLY A 307 3.19 3.25 -15.55
N HIS A 308 2.19 3.36 -14.67
CA HIS A 308 1.20 4.40 -14.79
C HIS A 308 1.78 5.83 -14.67
N ARG A 309 1.23 6.77 -15.46
CA ARG A 309 1.58 8.21 -15.47
C ARG A 309 1.54 8.89 -14.11
N SER A 310 0.82 8.35 -13.14
CA SER A 310 0.81 8.84 -11.76
C SER A 310 2.17 8.82 -11.08
N ILE A 311 3.12 8.03 -11.59
CA ILE A 311 4.53 8.05 -11.17
C ILE A 311 5.15 9.43 -11.45
N ILE A 312 4.72 10.15 -12.51
CA ILE A 312 5.14 11.53 -12.81
C ILE A 312 4.72 12.45 -11.67
N ASN A 313 3.46 12.35 -11.23
CA ASN A 313 2.96 13.25 -10.19
C ASN A 313 3.69 13.00 -8.86
N GLN A 314 4.04 11.74 -8.56
CA GLN A 314 4.89 11.40 -7.40
C GLN A 314 6.30 12.00 -7.55
N ALA A 315 6.90 11.87 -8.72
CA ALA A 315 8.19 12.41 -9.06
C ALA A 315 8.25 13.93 -8.89
N VAL A 316 7.30 14.66 -9.50
CA VAL A 316 7.18 16.11 -9.40
C VAL A 316 6.95 16.51 -7.93
N ALA A 317 6.16 15.76 -7.16
CA ALA A 317 5.99 15.99 -5.73
C ALA A 317 7.34 15.99 -4.99
N LEU A 318 8.21 15.03 -5.30
CA LEU A 318 9.54 14.92 -4.70
C LEU A 318 10.48 16.04 -5.16
N THR A 319 10.42 16.44 -6.44
CA THR A 319 11.15 17.59 -6.98
C THR A 319 10.76 18.87 -6.24
N ILE A 320 9.47 19.12 -6.06
CA ILE A 320 8.98 20.31 -5.34
C ILE A 320 9.42 20.26 -3.88
N ASN A 321 9.33 19.09 -3.25
CA ASN A 321 9.82 18.93 -1.89
C ASN A 321 11.34 19.16 -1.79
N SER A 322 12.12 18.81 -2.82
CA SER A 322 13.55 19.14 -2.89
C SER A 322 13.78 20.64 -3.07
N CYS A 323 13.06 21.27 -4.00
CA CYS A 323 13.12 22.71 -4.25
C CYS A 323 12.85 23.51 -2.96
N ALA A 324 11.84 23.08 -2.19
CA ALA A 324 11.43 23.71 -0.95
C ALA A 324 12.47 23.62 0.18
N LYS A 325 13.57 22.87 0.01
CA LYS A 325 14.72 22.90 0.93
C LYS A 325 15.59 24.14 0.73
N ASN A 326 15.59 24.72 -0.47
CA ASN A 326 16.48 25.83 -0.86
C ASN A 326 15.71 27.11 -1.25
N SER A 327 14.38 27.07 -1.26
CA SER A 327 13.51 28.18 -1.67
C SER A 327 12.16 28.07 -0.95
N GLN A 328 11.38 29.15 -0.94
CA GLN A 328 10.01 29.09 -0.41
C GLN A 328 9.18 28.14 -1.27
N PHE A 329 8.29 27.37 -0.65
CA PHE A 329 7.44 26.39 -1.36
C PHE A 329 6.60 27.08 -2.45
N GLN A 330 6.15 28.31 -2.20
CA GLN A 330 5.36 29.11 -3.11
C GLN A 330 6.15 29.47 -4.38
N ASP A 331 7.43 29.80 -4.24
CA ASP A 331 8.30 30.07 -5.39
C ASP A 331 8.49 28.81 -6.23
N CYS A 332 8.62 27.65 -5.56
CA CYS A 332 8.72 26.35 -6.23
C CYS A 332 7.45 25.99 -7.01
N MET A 333 6.26 26.18 -6.40
CA MET A 333 4.97 25.94 -7.05
C MET A 333 4.72 26.92 -8.21
N SER A 334 5.00 28.21 -8.01
CA SER A 334 4.91 29.24 -9.05
C SER A 334 5.80 28.89 -10.24
N LYS A 335 7.04 28.47 -9.98
CA LYS A 335 7.97 28.04 -11.04
C LYS A 335 7.52 26.75 -11.72
N LEU A 336 6.94 25.79 -11.00
CA LEU A 336 6.34 24.60 -11.61
C LEU A 336 5.22 24.98 -12.57
N CYS A 337 4.31 25.87 -12.17
CA CYS A 337 3.24 26.36 -13.04
C CYS A 337 3.77 27.00 -14.33
N GLU A 338 4.86 27.78 -14.24
CA GLU A 338 5.55 28.35 -15.41
C GLU A 338 6.13 27.26 -16.32
N ILE A 339 6.78 26.25 -15.75
CA ILE A 339 7.34 25.10 -16.50
C ILE A 339 6.22 24.33 -17.22
N GLU A 340 5.09 24.12 -16.55
CA GLU A 340 3.91 23.45 -17.09
C GLU A 340 3.12 24.33 -18.08
N GLY A 341 3.46 25.61 -18.22
CA GLY A 341 2.79 26.56 -19.09
C GLY A 341 1.36 26.90 -18.65
N LYS A 342 1.06 26.78 -17.36
CA LYS A 342 -0.26 27.16 -16.80
C LYS A 342 -0.36 28.67 -16.69
N LYS A 343 -1.48 29.23 -17.17
CA LYS A 343 -1.75 30.68 -17.12
C LYS A 343 -2.02 31.20 -15.70
N LEU A 344 -2.59 30.35 -14.84
CA LEU A 344 -2.93 30.68 -13.46
C LEU A 344 -2.37 29.61 -12.53
N CYS A 345 -1.70 30.04 -11.47
CA CYS A 345 -1.12 29.18 -10.44
C CYS A 345 -1.83 29.45 -9.11
N VAL A 346 -2.92 28.72 -8.85
CA VAL A 346 -3.69 28.84 -7.62
C VAL A 346 -3.49 27.57 -6.79
N PHE A 347 -2.98 27.71 -5.58
CA PHE A 347 -2.89 26.64 -4.60
C PHE A 347 -3.16 27.19 -3.20
N LYS A 348 -3.73 26.35 -2.33
CA LYS A 348 -3.98 26.70 -0.94
C LYS A 348 -2.73 26.38 -0.11
N GLU A 349 -2.29 27.30 0.72
CA GLU A 349 -1.17 27.08 1.62
C GLU A 349 -1.65 26.54 2.97
N THR A 350 -1.25 25.31 3.29
CA THR A 350 -1.48 24.69 4.60
C THR A 350 -0.19 24.53 5.40
N ARG A 351 0.95 25.02 4.86
CA ARG A 351 2.32 24.84 5.36
C ARG A 351 2.78 23.38 5.38
N ARG A 352 2.12 22.53 4.60
CA ARG A 352 2.46 21.12 4.41
C ARG A 352 2.69 20.89 2.94
N ASN A 353 3.94 21.02 2.51
CA ASN A 353 4.34 21.01 1.09
C ASN A 353 3.69 19.89 0.26
N PHE A 354 3.62 18.66 0.81
CA PHE A 354 2.96 17.55 0.10
C PHE A 354 1.45 17.68 0.03
N ASP A 355 0.79 18.15 1.10
CA ASP A 355 -0.66 18.33 1.11
C ASP A 355 -1.05 19.42 0.09
N ASP A 356 -0.29 20.53 0.07
CA ASP A 356 -0.49 21.65 -0.85
C ASP A 356 -0.24 21.24 -2.31
N PHE A 357 0.83 20.47 -2.56
CA PHE A 357 1.11 19.91 -3.88
C PHE A 357 0.02 18.93 -4.35
N VAL A 358 -0.42 18.01 -3.47
CA VAL A 358 -1.48 17.05 -3.78
C VAL A 358 -2.79 17.76 -4.10
N GLY A 359 -3.15 18.79 -3.33
CA GLY A 359 -4.32 19.62 -3.60
C GLY A 359 -4.24 20.34 -4.95
N TYR A 360 -3.05 20.82 -5.32
CA TYR A 360 -2.80 21.42 -6.63
C TYR A 360 -2.91 20.42 -7.78
N MET A 361 -2.31 19.22 -7.64
CA MET A 361 -2.29 18.22 -8.71
C MET A 361 -3.62 17.48 -8.89
N PHE A 362 -4.37 17.29 -7.79
CA PHE A 362 -5.59 16.51 -7.76
C PHE A 362 -6.73 17.33 -7.13
N PRO A 363 -7.30 18.29 -7.89
CA PRO A 363 -8.40 19.10 -7.39
C PRO A 363 -9.65 18.25 -7.07
N VAL A 364 -9.86 17.14 -7.78
CA VAL A 364 -10.88 16.15 -7.45
C VAL A 364 -10.27 15.05 -6.58
N GLN A 365 -10.74 14.93 -5.35
CA GLN A 365 -10.36 13.88 -4.41
C GLN A 365 -11.46 12.82 -4.30
N THR A 366 -11.07 11.58 -4.04
CA THR A 366 -12.00 10.48 -3.75
C THR A 366 -11.91 10.07 -2.29
N ARG A 367 -13.03 9.61 -1.71
CA ARG A 367 -13.12 9.29 -0.26
C ARG A 367 -12.09 8.24 0.19
N ASP A 368 -11.75 7.30 -0.69
CA ASP A 368 -10.79 6.21 -0.43
C ASP A 368 -9.31 6.61 -0.65
N CYS A 369 -9.06 7.78 -1.26
CA CYS A 369 -7.72 8.28 -1.55
C CYS A 369 -7.52 9.69 -0.99
N SER A 370 -7.44 9.77 0.34
CA SER A 370 -7.18 11.03 1.05
C SER A 370 -5.74 11.51 0.86
N ILE A 371 -5.51 12.81 1.09
CA ILE A 371 -4.17 13.41 1.11
C ILE A 371 -3.24 12.65 2.05
N ALA A 372 -3.68 12.38 3.27
CA ALA A 372 -2.89 11.63 4.25
C ALA A 372 -2.49 10.24 3.74
N ARG A 373 -3.35 9.58 2.96
CA ARG A 373 -3.05 8.30 2.32
C ARG A 373 -1.96 8.43 1.26
N LEU A 374 -2.11 9.38 0.33
CA LEU A 374 -1.14 9.63 -0.74
C LEU A 374 0.25 9.96 -0.19
N VAL A 375 0.30 10.81 0.84
CA VAL A 375 1.55 11.21 1.51
C VAL A 375 2.20 10.02 2.20
N SER A 376 1.42 9.23 2.95
CA SER A 376 1.90 8.00 3.57
C SER A 376 2.50 7.07 2.52
N GLU A 377 1.78 6.84 1.43
CA GLU A 377 2.19 5.96 0.36
C GLU A 377 3.46 6.43 -0.38
N LEU A 378 3.59 7.74 -0.64
CA LEU A 378 4.78 8.33 -1.23
C LEU A 378 6.01 8.19 -0.31
N ARG A 379 5.82 8.36 1.01
CA ARG A 379 6.91 8.24 2.00
C ARG A 379 7.44 6.82 2.10
N TYR A 380 6.56 5.83 2.14
CA TYR A 380 7.00 4.45 2.32
C TYR A 380 7.76 3.92 1.12
N LYS A 381 7.35 4.33 -0.08
CA LYS A 381 7.86 3.72 -1.30
C LYS A 381 7.83 4.76 -2.45
N PRO A 382 8.91 5.56 -2.61
CA PRO A 382 8.94 6.67 -3.55
C PRO A 382 8.98 6.19 -5.02
N VAL A 383 8.29 6.92 -5.90
CA VAL A 383 8.32 6.78 -7.37
C VAL A 383 8.08 5.35 -7.86
N ARG A 384 6.88 4.85 -7.60
CA ARG A 384 6.46 3.53 -8.07
C ARG A 384 4.96 3.47 -8.24
N TYR A 385 4.47 2.33 -8.71
CA TYR A 385 3.04 2.11 -8.74
C TYR A 385 2.42 2.30 -7.35
N ASN A 386 1.35 3.09 -7.34
CA ASN A 386 0.57 3.38 -6.17
C ASN A 386 -0.90 3.60 -6.57
N PHE A 387 -1.81 2.85 -5.95
CA PHE A 387 -3.23 2.90 -6.26
C PHE A 387 -3.85 4.28 -6.16
N CYS A 388 -3.61 5.03 -5.09
CA CYS A 388 -4.27 6.32 -4.93
C CYS A 388 -3.73 7.38 -5.87
N TRP A 389 -2.41 7.38 -6.10
CA TRP A 389 -1.81 8.23 -7.12
C TRP A 389 -2.35 7.85 -8.53
N TYR A 390 -2.50 6.56 -8.81
CA TYR A 390 -3.09 6.04 -10.04
C TYR A 390 -4.52 6.53 -10.22
N LYS A 391 -5.40 6.19 -9.27
CA LYS A 391 -6.83 6.51 -9.29
C LYS A 391 -7.07 8.01 -9.45
N LEU A 392 -6.36 8.85 -8.68
CA LEU A 392 -6.55 10.29 -8.78
C LEU A 392 -6.02 10.87 -10.09
N SER A 393 -4.94 10.32 -10.64
CA SER A 393 -4.46 10.72 -11.96
C SER A 393 -5.46 10.36 -13.06
N GLU A 394 -6.18 9.24 -12.94
CA GLU A 394 -7.24 8.87 -13.89
C GLU A 394 -8.46 9.78 -13.76
N VAL A 395 -8.93 10.02 -12.53
CA VAL A 395 -10.10 10.88 -12.27
C VAL A 395 -9.85 12.33 -12.72
N ASN A 396 -8.65 12.85 -12.50
CA ASN A 396 -8.31 14.24 -12.87
C ASN A 396 -7.83 14.39 -14.32
N GLN A 397 -7.82 13.30 -15.12
CA GLN A 397 -7.43 13.26 -16.53
C GLN A 397 -6.19 14.11 -16.88
N SER A 398 -5.18 14.17 -16.00
CA SER A 398 -4.04 15.08 -16.18
C SER A 398 -3.30 14.74 -17.47
N PHE A 399 -3.53 15.52 -18.53
CA PHE A 399 -2.96 15.31 -19.86
C PHE A 399 -1.81 16.29 -20.09
N TYR A 400 -0.60 15.74 -20.25
CA TYR A 400 0.58 16.49 -20.73
C TYR A 400 0.91 15.98 -22.13
N ALA A 401 0.23 16.52 -23.14
CA ALA A 401 0.38 16.09 -24.54
C ALA A 401 1.66 16.63 -25.22
N LYS A 402 2.35 17.59 -24.59
CA LYS A 402 3.55 18.21 -25.17
C LYS A 402 4.78 17.34 -24.91
N LYS A 403 5.49 16.99 -25.98
CA LYS A 403 6.68 16.12 -25.92
C LYS A 403 7.93 16.89 -25.51
N PHE A 404 8.30 17.90 -26.30
CA PHE A 404 9.46 18.77 -26.09
C PHE A 404 9.20 20.11 -26.78
N ASP A 405 9.72 21.22 -26.22
CA ASP A 405 9.66 22.54 -26.86
C ASP A 405 11.04 22.89 -27.44
N LYS A 406 11.10 23.45 -28.65
CA LYS A 406 12.38 23.90 -29.25
C LYS A 406 12.94 25.09 -28.46
N ILE A 407 14.23 25.06 -28.17
CA ILE A 407 14.99 26.17 -27.58
C ILE A 407 15.71 26.90 -28.70
N SER A 408 15.53 28.22 -28.79
CA SER A 408 16.29 29.06 -29.71
C SER A 408 17.69 29.31 -29.16
N LEU A 409 18.71 29.11 -29.99
CA LEU A 409 20.10 29.40 -29.61
C LEU A 409 20.37 30.90 -29.62
N LYS A 410 21.33 31.34 -28.79
CA LYS A 410 21.78 32.74 -28.76
C LYS A 410 22.49 33.10 -30.07
N GLY A 411 22.48 34.38 -30.45
CA GLY A 411 23.09 34.87 -31.70
C GLY A 411 24.56 34.48 -31.89
N ILE A 412 25.36 34.46 -30.82
CA ILE A 412 26.77 34.01 -30.86
C ILE A 412 26.94 32.54 -31.24
N LEU A 413 25.87 31.74 -31.24
CA LEU A 413 25.87 30.33 -31.61
C LEU A 413 25.23 30.09 -32.99
N ASN A 414 24.91 31.15 -33.74
CA ASN A 414 24.21 31.04 -35.03
C ASN A 414 24.90 30.11 -36.01
N LYS A 415 26.24 30.09 -36.03
CA LYS A 415 27.02 29.19 -36.90
C LYS A 415 26.80 27.70 -36.62
N TYR A 416 26.25 27.35 -35.46
CA TYR A 416 25.92 25.97 -35.07
C TYR A 416 24.42 25.64 -35.17
N ASN A 417 23.55 26.58 -35.57
CA ASN A 417 22.09 26.36 -35.63
C ASN A 417 21.70 25.17 -36.53
N ASN A 418 22.48 24.91 -37.59
CA ASN A 418 22.24 23.79 -38.51
C ASN A 418 22.80 22.45 -37.99
N ASN A 419 23.61 22.48 -36.92
CA ASN A 419 24.26 21.30 -36.35
C ASN A 419 23.68 20.91 -34.99
N ILE A 420 23.07 21.84 -34.26
CA ILE A 420 22.56 21.62 -32.90
C ILE A 420 21.05 21.86 -32.83
N THR A 421 20.33 20.84 -32.41
CA THR A 421 18.92 20.91 -32.03
C THR A 421 18.85 20.99 -30.52
N ALA A 422 18.29 22.05 -29.95
CA ALA A 422 18.10 22.17 -28.50
C ALA A 422 16.61 22.10 -28.15
N LEU A 423 16.27 21.24 -27.19
CA LEU A 423 14.91 20.94 -26.77
C LEU A 423 14.77 21.09 -25.24
N LYS A 424 13.68 21.72 -24.80
CA LYS A 424 13.24 21.73 -23.40
C LYS A 424 12.34 20.52 -23.16
N VAL A 425 12.64 19.76 -22.12
CA VAL A 425 11.82 18.65 -21.65
C VAL A 425 10.55 19.20 -21.03
N THR A 426 9.40 18.90 -21.62
CA THR A 426 8.09 19.28 -21.07
C THR A 426 7.46 18.15 -20.26
N ASN A 427 7.96 16.92 -20.44
CA ASN A 427 7.48 15.73 -19.74
C ASN A 427 8.68 14.82 -19.34
N PRO A 428 9.02 14.69 -18.04
CA PRO A 428 10.16 13.90 -17.59
C PRO A 428 9.98 12.39 -17.85
N VAL A 429 8.75 11.90 -18.00
CA VAL A 429 8.51 10.50 -18.38
C VAL A 429 8.80 10.25 -19.85
N MET A 430 8.52 11.20 -20.73
CA MET A 430 8.91 11.09 -22.15
C MET A 430 10.43 11.09 -22.30
N LEU A 431 11.13 11.86 -21.46
CA LEU A 431 12.59 11.82 -21.38
C LEU A 431 13.09 10.42 -20.98
N THR A 432 12.50 9.79 -19.95
CA THR A 432 12.81 8.40 -19.58
C THR A 432 12.48 7.42 -20.70
N ARG A 433 11.27 7.48 -21.26
CA ARG A 433 10.80 6.55 -22.29
C ARG A 433 11.71 6.53 -23.51
N ASP A 434 12.11 7.71 -23.98
CA ASP A 434 12.81 7.86 -25.25
C ASP A 434 14.33 7.76 -25.07
N PHE A 435 14.88 8.32 -23.99
CA PHE A 435 16.33 8.52 -23.88
C PHE A 435 17.02 7.69 -22.81
N TYR A 436 16.29 6.99 -21.93
CA TYR A 436 16.93 6.16 -20.89
C TYR A 436 17.79 5.06 -21.50
N CYS A 437 17.20 4.23 -22.37
CA CYS A 437 17.93 3.13 -22.99
C CYS A 437 19.03 3.62 -23.94
N TYR A 438 18.85 4.79 -24.56
CA TYR A 438 19.92 5.42 -25.31
C TYR A 438 21.09 5.78 -24.39
N ALA A 439 20.84 6.42 -23.24
CA ALA A 439 21.86 6.78 -22.27
C ALA A 439 22.61 5.56 -21.72
N ILE A 440 21.90 4.45 -21.46
CA ILE A 440 22.49 3.16 -21.09
C ILE A 440 23.40 2.63 -22.22
N SER A 441 22.89 2.59 -23.45
CA SER A 441 23.66 2.07 -24.61
C SER A 441 24.95 2.84 -24.89
N GLN A 442 24.97 4.13 -24.53
CA GLN A 442 26.13 5.01 -24.69
C GLN A 442 27.05 5.02 -23.47
N GLY A 443 26.73 4.27 -22.41
CA GLY A 443 27.48 4.27 -21.16
C GLY A 443 27.47 5.62 -20.44
N ILE A 444 26.46 6.46 -20.69
CA ILE A 444 26.27 7.74 -19.99
C ILE A 444 25.87 7.47 -18.54
N VAL A 445 25.01 6.47 -18.34
CA VAL A 445 24.59 5.96 -17.01
C VAL A 445 24.51 4.44 -17.07
N SER A 446 24.36 3.78 -15.91
CA SER A 446 24.07 2.35 -15.82
C SER A 446 22.72 2.12 -15.15
N MET A 447 22.10 0.95 -15.40
CA MET A 447 20.81 0.63 -14.77
C MET A 447 20.92 0.51 -13.25
N SER A 448 22.12 0.19 -12.74
CA SER A 448 22.40 0.10 -11.30
C SER A 448 22.63 1.46 -10.64
N SER A 449 23.25 2.43 -11.34
CA SER A 449 23.51 3.76 -10.77
C SER A 449 22.31 4.69 -10.88
N LEU A 450 21.56 4.60 -11.98
CA LEU A 450 20.37 5.40 -12.23
C LEU A 450 19.27 4.53 -12.85
N PRO A 451 18.36 3.96 -12.04
CA PRO A 451 17.26 3.16 -12.55
C PRO A 451 16.23 4.03 -13.30
N ALA A 452 15.51 3.43 -14.26
CA ALA A 452 14.57 4.11 -15.15
C ALA A 452 13.58 5.07 -14.44
N PRO A 453 12.98 4.72 -13.27
CA PRO A 453 12.06 5.62 -12.56
C PRO A 453 12.68 6.95 -12.13
N LEU A 454 13.99 7.00 -11.96
CA LEU A 454 14.71 8.20 -11.49
C LEU A 454 15.33 9.00 -12.63
N PHE A 455 15.47 8.42 -13.83
CA PHE A 455 16.22 9.05 -14.92
C PHE A 455 15.72 10.46 -15.26
N GLY A 456 14.43 10.60 -15.56
CA GLY A 456 13.80 11.89 -15.86
C GLY A 456 13.82 12.90 -14.71
N LEU A 457 14.24 12.50 -13.50
CA LEU A 457 14.27 13.34 -12.30
C LEU A 457 15.68 13.70 -11.85
N SER A 458 16.69 12.99 -12.36
CA SER A 458 18.09 13.17 -11.96
C SER A 458 18.90 13.85 -13.06
N VAL A 459 18.43 13.81 -14.29
CA VAL A 459 19.15 14.37 -15.44
C VAL A 459 18.71 15.81 -15.68
N LYS A 460 19.65 16.77 -15.53
CA LYS A 460 19.44 18.21 -15.81
C LYS A 460 19.59 18.54 -17.29
N GLY A 461 20.49 17.85 -17.97
CA GLY A 461 20.81 18.04 -19.37
C GLY A 461 21.30 16.74 -20.01
N LEU A 462 21.13 16.61 -21.32
CA LEU A 462 21.76 15.58 -22.14
C LEU A 462 22.23 16.19 -23.45
N SER A 463 23.38 15.74 -23.93
CA SER A 463 23.92 16.06 -25.25
C SER A 463 24.23 14.77 -26.00
N LEU A 464 23.56 14.58 -27.13
CA LEU A 464 23.55 13.34 -27.91
C LEU A 464 23.96 13.63 -29.35
N SER A 465 24.66 12.68 -30.00
CA SER A 465 24.97 12.75 -31.44
C SER A 465 24.16 11.70 -32.19
N ASN A 466 23.69 12.04 -33.40
CA ASN A 466 22.97 11.09 -34.24
C ASN A 466 23.85 9.95 -34.81
N LYS A 467 25.18 10.07 -34.74
CA LYS A 467 26.15 9.09 -35.26
C LYS A 467 26.02 7.69 -34.64
N LYS A 468 25.39 7.58 -33.47
CA LYS A 468 25.26 6.34 -32.71
C LYS A 468 23.87 5.70 -32.82
N LEU A 469 22.92 6.33 -33.53
CA LEU A 469 21.53 5.85 -33.59
C LEU A 469 21.41 4.46 -34.22
N ASP A 470 22.19 4.16 -35.26
CA ASP A 470 22.22 2.82 -35.87
C ASP A 470 22.71 1.75 -34.90
N SER A 471 23.80 2.05 -34.17
CA SER A 471 24.33 1.14 -33.15
C SER A 471 23.33 0.93 -32.00
N TYR A 472 22.59 1.98 -31.63
CA TYR A 472 21.56 1.91 -30.60
C TYR A 472 20.38 1.03 -31.05
N ARG A 473 19.88 1.19 -32.28
CA ARG A 473 18.80 0.34 -32.81
C ARG A 473 19.18 -1.14 -32.81
N LYS A 474 20.42 -1.45 -33.20
CA LYS A 474 20.95 -2.82 -33.11
C LYS A 474 21.04 -3.28 -31.66
N TRP A 475 21.53 -2.43 -30.76
CA TRP A 475 21.66 -2.73 -29.34
C TRP A 475 20.30 -2.98 -28.66
N LEU A 476 19.22 -2.31 -29.06
CA LEU A 476 17.88 -2.55 -28.50
C LEU A 476 17.42 -4.01 -28.65
N SER A 477 17.92 -4.72 -29.68
CA SER A 477 17.60 -6.14 -29.91
C SER A 477 18.49 -7.10 -29.12
N SER A 478 19.51 -6.61 -28.41
CA SER A 478 20.35 -7.43 -27.53
C SER A 478 19.63 -7.78 -26.21
N SER A 479 20.19 -8.72 -25.43
CA SER A 479 19.68 -9.05 -24.09
C SER A 479 19.59 -7.83 -23.17
N ASP A 480 20.60 -6.98 -23.19
CA ASP A 480 20.67 -5.77 -22.37
C ASP A 480 19.67 -4.71 -22.87
N GLY A 481 19.52 -4.60 -24.19
CA GLY A 481 18.49 -3.77 -24.81
C GLY A 481 17.08 -4.17 -24.40
N LEU A 482 16.77 -5.47 -24.45
CA LEU A 482 15.47 -6.02 -24.01
C LEU A 482 15.25 -5.87 -22.51
N ALA A 483 16.30 -6.02 -21.69
CA ALA A 483 16.21 -5.75 -20.24
C ALA A 483 15.93 -4.26 -19.97
N CYS A 484 16.60 -3.35 -20.67
CA CYS A 484 16.36 -1.92 -20.55
C CYS A 484 14.95 -1.54 -21.01
N GLN A 485 14.48 -2.08 -22.14
CA GLN A 485 13.13 -1.83 -22.64
C GLN A 485 12.07 -2.27 -21.63
N ARG A 486 12.23 -3.45 -21.02
CA ARG A 486 11.35 -3.91 -19.93
C ARG A 486 11.40 -2.95 -18.74
N ALA A 487 12.58 -2.53 -18.31
CA ALA A 487 12.70 -1.58 -17.20
C ALA A 487 11.98 -0.25 -17.48
N VAL A 488 12.07 0.26 -18.71
CA VAL A 488 11.31 1.44 -19.14
C VAL A 488 9.81 1.15 -19.16
N GLU A 489 9.37 0.08 -19.82
CA GLU A 489 7.95 -0.27 -19.93
C GLU A 489 7.30 -0.48 -18.57
N GLU A 490 7.98 -1.14 -17.62
CA GLU A 490 7.51 -1.27 -16.24
C GLU A 490 7.45 0.06 -15.49
N THR A 491 8.24 1.05 -15.90
CA THR A 491 8.30 2.38 -15.28
C THR A 491 7.29 3.35 -15.86
N VAL A 492 7.10 3.36 -17.18
CA VAL A 492 6.32 4.38 -17.90
C VAL A 492 5.09 3.83 -18.62
N GLY A 493 4.89 2.50 -18.61
CA GLY A 493 3.72 1.84 -19.18
C GLY A 493 3.68 1.90 -20.71
N GLN A 494 4.81 2.28 -21.32
CA GLN A 494 4.97 2.42 -22.77
C GLN A 494 6.30 1.83 -23.18
N LYS A 495 6.32 1.20 -24.34
CA LYS A 495 7.54 0.72 -24.97
C LYS A 495 8.47 1.89 -25.31
N VAL A 496 9.78 1.62 -25.29
CA VAL A 496 10.81 2.56 -25.72
C VAL A 496 10.58 2.96 -27.17
N ASP A 497 10.78 4.23 -27.45
CA ASP A 497 10.73 4.77 -28.81
C ASP A 497 12.09 4.57 -29.48
N GLY A 498 12.23 3.50 -30.27
CA GLY A 498 13.48 3.17 -30.95
C GLY A 498 13.88 4.15 -32.06
N ASN A 499 12.96 5.00 -32.52
CA ASN A 499 13.18 5.99 -33.58
C ASN A 499 13.42 7.37 -32.97
N LEU A 500 14.65 7.60 -32.53
CA LEU A 500 15.06 8.88 -31.95
C LEU A 500 15.41 9.93 -33.01
N GLU A 501 15.61 9.54 -34.27
CA GLU A 501 15.96 10.42 -35.39
C GLU A 501 15.01 11.60 -35.53
N LYS A 502 13.72 11.40 -35.24
CA LYS A 502 12.71 12.46 -35.30
C LYS A 502 12.99 13.66 -34.37
N TYR A 503 13.82 13.47 -33.34
CA TYR A 503 14.24 14.55 -32.44
C TYR A 503 15.49 15.28 -32.95
N PHE A 504 16.19 14.72 -33.93
CA PHE A 504 17.38 15.29 -34.54
C PHE A 504 17.00 16.05 -35.82
N SER A 505 16.80 17.36 -35.71
CA SER A 505 16.80 18.23 -36.91
C SER A 505 18.21 18.53 -37.41
N SER A 506 19.24 18.01 -36.72
CA SER A 506 20.64 18.27 -36.95
C SER A 506 21.53 17.14 -36.39
N SER A 507 22.86 17.24 -36.49
CA SER A 507 23.78 16.16 -36.08
C SER A 507 23.89 15.94 -34.57
N HIS A 508 23.53 16.93 -33.77
CA HIS A 508 23.55 16.89 -32.30
C HIS A 508 22.21 17.33 -31.72
N LEU A 509 21.78 16.67 -30.65
CA LEU A 509 20.58 16.96 -29.89
C LEU A 509 20.97 17.31 -28.45
N ILE A 510 20.41 18.40 -27.94
CA ILE A 510 20.50 18.83 -26.56
C ILE A 510 19.11 18.78 -25.94
N LEU A 511 19.00 18.19 -24.76
CA LEU A 511 17.79 18.14 -23.96
C LEU A 511 18.07 18.86 -22.64
N ILE A 512 17.25 19.85 -22.27
CA ILE A 512 17.34 20.52 -20.97
C ILE A 512 16.09 20.23 -20.15
N ASN A 513 16.28 19.76 -18.92
CA ASN A 513 15.21 19.29 -18.06
C ASN A 513 14.87 20.29 -16.94
N PRO A 514 13.81 21.10 -17.11
CA PRO A 514 13.44 22.13 -16.16
C PRO A 514 13.02 21.56 -14.80
N TYR A 515 12.45 20.35 -14.77
CA TYR A 515 11.98 19.73 -13.53
C TYR A 515 13.15 19.39 -12.61
N THR A 516 14.18 18.71 -13.11
CA THR A 516 15.38 18.40 -12.31
C THR A 516 16.08 19.68 -11.84
N ILE A 517 16.16 20.70 -12.69
CA ILE A 517 16.78 21.99 -12.35
C ILE A 517 15.99 22.70 -11.23
N LEU A 518 14.66 22.64 -11.25
CA LEU A 518 13.82 23.16 -10.18
C LEU A 518 14.13 22.51 -8.83
N GLY A 519 14.53 21.24 -8.82
CA GLY A 519 14.92 20.52 -7.60
C GLY A 519 16.08 21.17 -6.82
N ASP A 520 16.90 22.01 -7.47
CA ASP A 520 17.97 22.78 -6.82
C ASP A 520 17.45 24.03 -6.07
N GLY A 521 16.21 24.45 -6.32
CA GLY A 521 15.59 25.65 -5.76
C GLY A 521 15.12 26.64 -6.84
N ALA A 522 14.08 27.42 -6.51
CA ALA A 522 13.49 28.41 -7.40
C ALA A 522 14.33 29.70 -7.49
N ARG A 523 15.03 30.08 -6.41
CA ARG A 523 15.79 31.35 -6.31
C ARG A 523 16.82 31.53 -7.43
N HIS A 524 17.57 30.47 -7.75
CA HIS A 524 18.62 30.48 -8.76
C HIS A 524 18.23 29.71 -10.03
N TYR A 525 16.94 29.43 -10.22
CA TYR A 525 16.45 28.58 -11.31
C TYR A 525 16.91 29.06 -12.69
N LYS A 526 16.78 30.36 -12.98
CA LYS A 526 17.16 30.94 -14.29
C LYS A 526 18.67 30.81 -14.56
N GLU A 527 19.50 31.03 -13.55
CA GLU A 527 20.95 30.88 -13.64
C GLU A 527 21.31 29.41 -13.87
N ASN A 528 20.75 28.49 -13.06
CA ASN A 528 20.98 27.06 -13.19
C ASN A 528 20.52 26.54 -14.55
N TRP A 529 19.36 26.98 -15.03
CA TRP A 529 18.84 26.67 -16.36
C TRP A 529 19.82 27.10 -17.46
N GLN A 530 20.26 28.36 -17.42
CA GLN A 530 21.19 28.87 -18.43
C GLN A 530 22.55 28.15 -18.37
N ARG A 531 23.04 27.87 -17.16
CA ARG A 531 24.29 27.13 -16.94
C ARG A 531 24.21 25.72 -17.52
N SER A 532 23.15 24.96 -17.21
CA SER A 532 22.92 23.64 -17.78
C SER A 532 22.79 23.67 -19.30
N LEU A 533 22.07 24.65 -19.86
CA LEU A 533 21.97 24.81 -21.31
C LEU A 533 23.34 25.09 -21.94
N ASN A 534 24.13 26.00 -21.37
CA ASN A 534 25.46 26.32 -21.87
C ASN A 534 26.40 25.11 -21.78
N HIS A 535 26.33 24.36 -20.69
CA HIS A 535 27.12 23.16 -20.49
C HIS A 535 26.88 22.14 -21.60
N GLU A 536 25.61 21.78 -21.87
CA GLU A 536 25.30 20.83 -22.94
C GLU A 536 25.60 21.38 -24.35
N LEU A 537 25.49 22.69 -24.54
CA LEU A 537 25.92 23.34 -25.79
C LEU A 537 27.42 23.19 -26.01
N LEU A 538 28.22 23.36 -24.95
CA LEU A 538 29.67 23.22 -25.01
C LEU A 538 30.08 21.77 -25.30
N HIS A 539 29.33 20.77 -24.85
CA HIS A 539 29.52 19.38 -25.28
C HIS A 539 29.39 19.21 -26.79
N ALA A 540 28.31 19.73 -27.38
CA ALA A 540 28.10 19.65 -28.83
C ALA A 540 29.15 20.46 -29.61
N ILE A 541 29.49 21.67 -29.15
CA ILE A 541 30.52 22.51 -29.76
C ILE A 541 31.88 21.83 -29.71
N TYR A 542 32.27 21.25 -28.56
CA TYR A 542 33.51 20.50 -28.42
C TYR A 542 33.58 19.35 -29.42
N SER A 543 32.48 18.64 -29.66
CA SER A 543 32.42 17.57 -30.66
C SER A 543 32.57 18.08 -32.10
N LEU A 544 32.02 19.24 -32.41
CA LEU A 544 31.96 19.83 -33.76
C LEU A 544 33.19 20.69 -34.13
N SER A 545 33.88 21.28 -33.16
CA SER A 545 34.89 22.32 -33.37
C SER A 545 36.32 21.81 -33.06
N PRO A 546 37.20 21.68 -34.07
CA PRO A 546 38.63 21.42 -33.83
C PRO A 546 39.28 22.48 -32.94
N GLU A 547 38.88 23.74 -33.07
CA GLU A 547 39.37 24.86 -32.25
C GLU A 547 39.01 24.67 -30.78
N ALA A 548 37.79 24.21 -30.48
CA ALA A 548 37.37 23.91 -29.12
C ALA A 548 38.19 22.77 -28.50
N LYS A 549 38.48 21.72 -29.27
CA LYS A 549 39.33 20.59 -28.82
C LYS A 549 40.76 21.04 -28.54
N SER A 550 41.32 21.84 -29.45
CA SER A 550 42.66 22.41 -29.31
C SER A 550 42.75 23.30 -28.07
N LEU A 551 41.77 24.19 -27.88
CA LEU A 551 41.69 25.06 -26.71
C LEU A 551 41.60 24.25 -25.41
N ALA A 552 40.69 23.27 -25.33
CA ALA A 552 40.54 22.42 -24.16
C ALA A 552 41.83 21.66 -23.80
N LYS A 553 42.52 21.11 -24.81
CA LYS A 553 43.79 20.39 -24.62
C LYS A 553 44.90 21.31 -24.12
N LYS A 554 44.99 22.52 -24.69
CA LYS A 554 45.95 23.55 -24.27
C LYS A 554 45.70 23.98 -22.82
N ASP A 555 44.47 24.35 -22.50
CA ASP A 555 44.08 24.84 -21.17
C ASP A 555 44.28 23.75 -20.11
N TRP A 556 43.82 22.53 -20.39
CA TRP A 556 44.03 21.38 -19.51
C TRP A 556 45.52 21.08 -19.33
N GLY A 557 46.30 21.12 -20.41
CA GLY A 557 47.75 20.92 -20.40
C GLY A 557 48.46 21.90 -19.45
N GLY A 558 48.03 23.16 -19.46
CA GLY A 558 48.58 24.23 -18.62
C GLY A 558 48.19 24.19 -17.14
N LEU A 559 47.22 23.35 -16.74
CA LEU A 559 46.87 23.21 -15.33
C LEU A 559 47.96 22.47 -14.52
N SER A 560 48.19 22.95 -13.30
CA SER A 560 49.01 22.25 -12.30
C SER A 560 48.41 20.90 -11.93
N ALA A 561 49.25 19.97 -11.45
CA ALA A 561 48.79 18.64 -11.01
C ALA A 561 47.71 18.73 -9.92
N LYS A 562 47.83 19.70 -9.00
CA LYS A 562 46.83 19.98 -7.97
C LYS A 562 45.49 20.38 -8.57
N ALA A 563 45.46 21.33 -9.51
CA ALA A 563 44.23 21.78 -10.16
C ALA A 563 43.56 20.65 -10.98
N LYS A 564 44.36 19.83 -11.67
CA LYS A 564 43.86 18.62 -12.36
C LYS A 564 43.22 17.64 -11.38
N GLY A 565 43.87 17.42 -10.22
CA GLY A 565 43.36 16.57 -9.15
C GLY A 565 42.06 17.10 -8.52
N GLU A 566 41.99 18.40 -8.24
CA GLU A 566 40.80 19.07 -7.71
C GLU A 566 39.62 18.97 -8.67
N PHE A 567 39.85 19.23 -9.97
CA PHE A 567 38.81 19.09 -10.99
C PHE A 567 38.27 17.66 -11.08
N LYS A 568 39.15 16.65 -11.09
CA LYS A 568 38.73 15.24 -11.11
C LYS A 568 37.95 14.87 -9.84
N LYS A 569 38.37 15.39 -8.69
CA LYS A 569 37.72 15.13 -7.39
C LYS A 569 36.32 15.75 -7.30
N SER A 570 36.10 16.94 -7.86
CA SER A 570 34.78 17.58 -7.85
C SER A 570 33.77 16.95 -8.81
N HIS A 571 34.22 16.08 -9.73
CA HIS A 571 33.39 15.44 -10.76
C HIS A 571 33.65 13.92 -10.83
N LYS A 572 33.66 13.28 -9.66
CA LYS A 572 33.98 11.85 -9.48
C LYS A 572 33.09 10.86 -10.25
N ASP A 573 31.93 11.30 -10.73
CA ASP A 573 30.96 10.44 -11.42
C ASP A 573 31.33 10.21 -12.90
N TYR A 574 32.38 10.88 -13.40
CA TYR A 574 32.86 10.73 -14.79
C TYR A 574 34.09 9.82 -14.89
N ASN A 575 34.13 9.04 -15.98
CA ASN A 575 35.30 8.22 -16.31
C ASN A 575 36.41 9.07 -16.96
N PHE A 576 37.20 9.75 -16.13
CA PHE A 576 38.33 10.56 -16.57
C PHE A 576 39.58 9.77 -16.99
N ASN A 577 39.50 8.44 -17.09
CA ASN A 577 40.52 7.65 -17.79
C ASN A 577 40.36 7.75 -19.32
N ASN A 578 39.18 8.17 -19.80
CA ASN A 578 38.98 8.51 -21.20
C ASN A 578 39.32 10.00 -21.41
N GLU A 579 40.43 10.28 -22.11
CA GLU A 579 40.90 11.64 -22.37
C GLU A 579 39.84 12.50 -23.09
N SER A 580 39.08 11.92 -24.02
CA SER A 580 38.03 12.66 -24.73
C SER A 580 36.88 13.07 -23.81
N ILE A 581 36.51 12.24 -22.82
CA ILE A 581 35.51 12.61 -21.81
C ILE A 581 36.08 13.70 -20.92
N LEU A 582 37.29 13.49 -20.39
CA LEU A 582 37.97 14.46 -19.52
C LEU A 582 38.04 15.86 -20.15
N LEU A 583 38.55 15.96 -21.39
CA LEU A 583 38.71 17.25 -22.06
C LEU A 583 37.36 17.89 -22.40
N ARG A 584 36.34 17.10 -22.75
CA ARG A 584 34.99 17.60 -23.04
C ARG A 584 34.31 18.17 -21.80
N GLU A 585 34.32 17.44 -20.69
CA GLU A 585 33.72 17.91 -19.43
C GLU A 585 34.51 19.11 -18.89
N TYR A 586 35.85 19.06 -18.92
CA TYR A 586 36.70 20.18 -18.51
C TYR A 586 36.40 21.44 -19.31
N PHE A 587 36.33 21.34 -20.63
CA PHE A 587 35.94 22.45 -21.49
C PHE A 587 34.59 23.03 -21.09
N SER A 588 33.60 22.17 -20.89
CA SER A 588 32.22 22.63 -20.63
C SER A 588 32.07 23.30 -19.27
N TYR A 589 32.64 22.73 -18.20
CA TYR A 589 32.65 23.36 -16.87
C TYR A 589 33.47 24.65 -16.83
N THR A 590 34.55 24.75 -17.61
CA THR A 590 35.39 25.96 -17.65
C THR A 590 34.65 27.12 -18.30
N TYR A 591 33.84 26.85 -19.33
CA TYR A 591 33.27 27.88 -20.20
C TYR A 591 31.75 28.07 -20.08
N GLU A 592 31.02 27.25 -19.31
CA GLU A 592 29.56 27.32 -19.15
C GLU A 592 29.05 28.69 -18.64
N LYS A 593 29.89 29.46 -17.94
CA LYS A 593 29.58 30.83 -17.47
C LYS A 593 30.10 31.94 -18.39
N LYS A 594 30.88 31.62 -19.42
CA LYS A 594 31.67 32.58 -20.22
C LYS A 594 31.59 32.35 -21.73
N LEU A 595 30.43 31.96 -22.26
CA LEU A 595 30.26 31.71 -23.71
C LEU A 595 30.74 32.88 -24.57
N ASP A 596 30.47 34.13 -24.17
CA ASP A 596 30.83 35.33 -24.95
C ASP A 596 32.34 35.58 -25.03
N GLY A 597 33.13 34.92 -24.16
CA GLY A 597 34.58 34.99 -24.15
C GLY A 597 35.26 34.06 -25.16
N LEU A 598 34.53 33.11 -25.74
CA LEU A 598 35.07 32.18 -26.74
C LEU A 598 35.08 32.84 -28.11
N ARG A 599 36.22 33.47 -28.46
CA ARG A 599 36.39 34.22 -29.71
C ARG A 599 36.03 33.42 -30.96
N PHE A 600 36.32 32.12 -30.98
CA PHE A 600 36.01 31.27 -32.13
C PHE A 600 34.50 31.05 -32.32
N LEU A 601 33.63 31.44 -31.38
CA LEU A 601 32.18 31.37 -31.56
C LEU A 601 31.62 32.55 -32.37
N LYS A 602 32.32 33.70 -32.35
CA LYS A 602 32.02 34.86 -33.19
C LYS A 602 32.53 34.60 -34.60
#